data_AF-A0A9Q0NBF2-F1
#
_entry.id   AF-A0A9Q0NBF2-F1
#
_cell.length_a   1.000
_cell.length_b   1.000
_cell.length_c   1.000
_cell.angle_alpha   90.00
_cell.angle_beta   90.00
_cell.angle_gamma   90.00
#
_symmetry.space_group_name_H-M   'P 1'
#
loop_
_entity.id
_entity.type
_entity.pdbx_description
1 polymer ?
#
loop_
_entity_poly.entity_id
_entity_poly.type
_entity_poly.pdbx_seq_one_letter_code
_entity_poly.pdbx_strand_id
1 'polypeptide(L)' 'MLIICALLVSTLCLTVTDAVSDYYESTYYSQYECNVPLLDRAVISATSSLRERGPENARLNAVDAFVFL' A
#
# COMPACT_ATOMS: atom_id res chain seq x y z
N MET A 1 -21.59 -9.19 -28.86
CA MET A 1 -21.22 -7.76 -28.92
C MET A 1 -21.69 -6.98 -27.69
N LEU A 2 -22.96 -7.12 -27.24
CA LEU A 2 -23.47 -6.45 -26.02
C LEU A 2 -22.75 -6.84 -24.71
N ILE A 3 -22.44 -8.12 -24.51
CA ILE A 3 -21.77 -8.62 -23.30
C ILE A 3 -20.32 -8.10 -23.22
N ILE A 4 -19.61 -8.07 -24.34
CA ILE A 4 -18.24 -7.55 -24.44
C ILE A 4 -18.22 -6.05 -24.09
N CYS A 5 -19.20 -5.29 -24.59
CA CYS A 5 -19.31 -3.86 -24.28
C CYS A 5 -19.59 -3.61 -22.79
N ALA A 6 -20.48 -4.41 -22.17
CA ALA A 6 -20.78 -4.29 -20.75
C ALA A 6 -19.57 -4.59 -19.84
N LEU A 7 -18.75 -5.60 -20.18
CA LEU A 7 -17.54 -5.95 -19.44
C LEU A 7 -16.43 -4.89 -19.58
N LEU A 8 -16.30 -4.29 -20.77
CA LEU A 8 -15.37 -3.17 -21.00
C LEU A 8 -15.78 -1.92 -20.21
N VAL A 9 -17.09 -1.63 -20.14
CA VAL A 9 -17.60 -0.48 -19.36
C VAL A 9 -17.42 -0.71 -17.86
N SER A 10 -17.66 -1.91 -17.35
CA SER A 10 -17.49 -2.19 -15.92
C SER A 10 -16.03 -2.15 -15.47
N THR A 11 -15.10 -2.70 -16.25
CA THR A 11 -13.66 -2.66 -15.95
C THR A 11 -13.08 -1.25 -16.09
N LEU A 12 -13.53 -0.47 -17.08
CA LEU A 12 -13.18 0.94 -17.20
C LEU A 12 -13.71 1.75 -16.00
N CYS A 13 -14.92 1.45 -15.53
CA CYS A 13 -15.50 2.13 -14.36
C CYS A 13 -14.69 1.87 -13.09
N LEU A 14 -14.33 0.61 -12.81
CA LEU A 14 -13.54 0.23 -11.63
C LEU A 14 -12.16 0.90 -11.61
N THR A 15 -11.46 0.89 -12.75
CA THR A 15 -10.12 1.50 -12.84
C THR A 15 -10.14 3.03 -12.71
N VAL A 16 -11.20 3.68 -13.18
CA VAL A 16 -11.39 5.14 -12.99
C VAL A 16 -11.69 5.46 -11.53
N THR A 17 -12.48 4.65 -10.82
CA THR A 17 -12.76 4.89 -9.40
C THR A 17 -11.53 4.74 -8.52
N ASP A 18 -10.66 3.77 -8.80
CA ASP A 18 -9.40 3.57 -8.05
C ASP A 18 -8.46 4.77 -8.25
N ALA A 19 -8.27 5.20 -9.50
CA ALA A 19 -7.40 6.34 -9.82
C ALA A 19 -7.91 7.66 -9.21
N VAL A 20 -9.23 7.85 -9.10
CA VAL A 20 -9.83 9.02 -8.44
C VAL A 20 -9.66 8.96 -6.92
N SER A 21 -9.77 7.77 -6.31
CA SER A 21 -9.51 7.59 -4.88
C SER A 21 -8.07 7.91 -4.53
N ASP A 22 -7.11 7.38 -5.27
CA ASP A 22 -5.68 7.66 -5.10
C ASP A 22 -5.36 9.15 -5.25
N TYR A 23 -6.00 9.81 -6.23
CA TYR A 23 -5.85 11.25 -6.44
C TYR A 23 -6.41 12.08 -5.28
N TYR A 24 -7.60 11.72 -4.77
CA TYR A 24 -8.24 12.43 -3.67
C TYR A 24 -7.44 12.25 -2.37
N GLU A 25 -6.95 11.05 -2.12
CA GLU A 25 -6.07 10.73 -1.00
C GLU A 25 -4.75 11.51 -1.10
N SER A 26 -4.10 11.52 -2.26
CA SER A 26 -2.90 12.31 -2.51
C SER A 26 -3.12 13.81 -2.26
N THR A 27 -4.27 14.36 -2.63
CA THR A 27 -4.57 15.80 -2.43
C THR A 27 -4.93 16.12 -0.98
N TYR A 28 -5.63 15.21 -0.30
CA TYR A 28 -5.96 15.34 1.13
C TYR A 28 -4.70 15.28 1.99
N TYR A 29 -3.83 14.30 1.74
CA TYR A 29 -2.56 14.15 2.42
C TYR A 29 -1.53 15.20 2.00
N SER A 30 -1.56 15.73 0.77
CA SER A 30 -0.69 16.84 0.35
C SER A 30 -0.78 18.08 1.25
N GLN A 31 -1.86 18.23 2.03
CA GLN A 31 -2.04 19.34 2.97
C GLN A 31 -1.20 19.18 4.25
N TYR A 32 -0.69 17.97 4.50
CA TYR A 32 0.26 17.65 5.55
C TYR A 32 1.65 17.48 4.90
N GLU A 33 2.46 18.53 4.96
CA GLU A 33 3.83 18.45 4.44
C GLU A 33 4.61 17.30 5.11
N CYS A 34 5.44 16.59 4.34
CA CYS A 34 6.33 15.50 4.81
C CYS A 34 5.65 14.19 5.27
N ASN A 35 4.67 13.67 4.54
CA ASN A 35 3.98 12.40 4.83
C ASN A 35 4.16 11.28 3.79
N VAL A 36 5.02 11.50 2.79
CA VAL A 36 5.33 10.48 1.78
C VAL A 36 6.00 9.26 2.45
N PRO A 37 5.48 8.03 2.28
CA PRO A 37 6.07 6.84 2.86
C PRO A 37 7.51 6.60 2.38
N LEU A 38 8.42 6.29 3.31
CA LEU A 38 9.84 6.02 3.02
C LEU A 38 10.12 4.51 2.86
N LEU A 39 9.14 3.72 2.43
CA LEU A 39 9.16 2.26 2.45
C LEU A 39 10.45 1.64 1.85
N ASP A 40 10.95 2.19 0.75
CA ASP A 40 12.14 1.68 0.06
C ASP A 40 13.47 2.13 0.69
N ARG A 41 13.44 3.22 1.45
CA ARG A 41 14.64 3.87 2.03
C ARG A 41 14.78 3.64 3.53
N ALA A 42 13.77 3.05 4.18
CA ALA A 42 13.81 2.75 5.60
C ALA A 42 14.83 1.66 5.90
N VAL A 43 15.83 1.98 6.72
CA VAL A 43 16.76 0.99 7.29
C VAL A 43 16.09 0.39 8.52
N ILE A 44 15.86 -0.92 8.49
CA ILE A 44 15.15 -1.64 9.56
C ILE A 44 16.11 -2.60 10.26
N SER A 45 16.21 -2.48 11.57
CA SER A 45 16.97 -3.37 12.45
C SER A 45 16.27 -3.48 13.81
N ALA A 46 16.45 -4.59 14.53
CA ALA A 46 15.92 -4.79 15.87
C ALA A 46 16.97 -5.33 16.82
N THR A 47 16.82 -5.04 18.11
CA THR A 47 17.71 -5.54 19.17
C THR A 47 17.43 -7.01 19.54
N SER A 48 16.19 -7.46 19.37
CA SER A 48 15.76 -8.85 19.55
C SER A 48 14.67 -9.20 18.52
N SER A 49 14.46 -10.50 18.28
CA SER A 49 13.39 -10.98 17.40
C SER A 49 13.00 -12.42 17.73
N LEU A 50 11.71 -12.72 17.75
CA LEU A 50 11.20 -14.09 17.82
C LEU A 50 11.67 -14.85 16.58
N ARG A 51 11.95 -16.15 16.73
CA ARG A 51 12.41 -17.01 15.63
C ARG A 51 11.45 -16.87 14.44
N GLU A 52 12.01 -16.63 13.25
CA GLU A 52 11.29 -16.44 11.97
C GLU A 52 10.45 -15.15 11.88
N ARG A 53 10.51 -14.26 12.89
CA ARG A 53 9.76 -12.99 12.94
C ARG A 53 10.72 -11.80 13.04
N GLY A 54 11.74 -11.81 12.18
CA GLY A 54 12.79 -10.79 12.13
C GLY A 54 12.31 -9.39 11.70
N PRO A 55 13.14 -8.35 11.90
CA PRO A 55 12.82 -6.95 11.60
C PRO A 55 12.45 -6.68 10.13
N GLU A 56 12.90 -7.50 9.19
CA GLU A 56 12.53 -7.44 7.77
C GLU A 56 11.01 -7.57 7.54
N ASN A 57 10.29 -8.18 8.49
CA ASN A 57 8.84 -8.32 8.47
C ASN A 57 8.10 -7.07 9.00
N ALA A 58 8.78 -6.02 9.44
CA ALA A 58 8.14 -4.79 9.93
C ALA A 58 7.62 -3.87 8.81
N ARG A 59 7.56 -4.35 7.55
CA ARG A 59 7.08 -3.58 6.40
C ARG A 59 5.54 -3.58 6.38
N LEU A 60 4.96 -2.42 6.05
CA LEU A 60 3.51 -2.32 5.86
C LEU A 60 3.07 -3.23 4.71
N ASN A 61 1.97 -3.97 4.90
CA ASN A 61 1.44 -4.96 3.95
C ASN A 61 2.39 -6.12 3.61
N ALA A 62 3.34 -6.45 4.50
CA ALA A 62 4.15 -7.66 4.38
C ALA A 62 3.34 -8.93 4.66
N VAL A 63 3.88 -10.08 4.23
CA VAL A 63 3.28 -11.41 4.45
C VAL A 63 3.24 -11.77 5.94
N ASP A 64 4.25 -11.32 6.68
CA ASP A 64 4.44 -11.56 8.11
C ASP A 64 4.72 -10.24 8.83
N ALA A 65 4.77 -10.27 10.17
CA ALA A 65 5.08 -9.09 10.99
C ALA A 65 6.28 -9.34 11.92
N PHE A 66 6.99 -8.28 12.28
CA PHE A 66 8.05 -8.34 13.28
C PHE A 66 7.48 -8.66 14.68
N VAL A 67 8.19 -9.49 15.46
CA VAL A 67 7.87 -9.76 16.87
C VAL A 67 9.16 -9.74 17.68
N PHE A 68 9.18 -8.96 18.77
CA PHE A 68 10.32 -8.92 19.71
C PHE A 68 10.28 -10.10 20.68
N LEU A 69 11.46 -10.56 21.13
CA LEU A 69 11.60 -11.51 22.26
C LEU A 69 11.61 -10.75 23.59
#